data_AF-A0A7C3PXW3-F1
#
_entry.id   AF-A0A7C3PXW3-F1
#
_cell.length_a   1.000
_cell.length_b   1.000
_cell.length_c   1.000
_cell.angle_alpha   90.00
_cell.angle_beta   90.00
_cell.angle_gamma   90.00
#
_symmetry.space_group_name_H-M   'P 1'
#
loop_
_entity.id
_entity.type
_entity.pdbx_description
1 polymer ?
#
loop_
_entity_poly.entity_id
_entity_poly.type
_entity_poly.pdbx_seq_one_letter_code
_entity_poly.pdbx_strand_id
1 'polypeptide(L)'
;RLGTSFVFPSDEWFFYAGEPVPPTEWYEGFPQFEDGVGTCRMFLDQAEEGFRALSLGKPSAAQLHLVTAPLPSKVIERFASRLAEATGADVEVLVVPNDFFGRGITIAGLITGEDLIRSLQEARPEGVVLVPDIALKDERVFLDEVTIADVRRETGCDVRVCPSSAEVFLGEFLPALA
;
A
#
# COMPACT_ATOMS: atom_id res chain seq x y z
N ARG A 1 -17.51 -2.39 34.24
CA ARG A 1 -17.10 -2.21 32.82
C ARG A 1 -16.38 -0.88 32.73
N LEU A 2 -15.20 -0.80 32.09
CA LEU A 2 -14.38 0.41 32.04
C LEU A 2 -14.88 1.45 31.03
N GLY A 3 -15.84 1.12 30.17
CA GLY A 3 -16.42 2.06 29.18
C GLY A 3 -15.52 2.33 27.98
N THR A 4 -14.38 1.64 27.88
CA THR A 4 -13.37 1.71 26.83
C THR A 4 -12.76 0.31 26.66
N SER A 5 -12.25 0.02 25.47
CA SER A 5 -11.49 -1.19 25.17
C SER A 5 -10.09 -1.08 25.77
N PHE A 6 -9.74 -1.99 26.69
CA PHE A 6 -8.43 -1.99 27.35
C PHE A 6 -7.29 -2.44 26.42
N VAL A 7 -7.60 -3.19 25.35
CA VAL A 7 -6.67 -3.74 24.38
C VAL A 7 -7.29 -3.67 23.00
N PHE A 8 -6.52 -3.20 22.01
CA PHE A 8 -6.88 -3.24 20.59
C PHE A 8 -5.94 -4.24 19.87
N PRO A 9 -6.45 -5.36 19.33
CA PRO A 9 -5.67 -6.16 18.38
C PRO A 9 -5.19 -5.32 17.19
N SER A 10 -3.97 -5.58 16.73
CA SER A 10 -3.47 -5.07 15.45
C SER A 10 -4.34 -5.56 14.29
N ASP A 11 -4.36 -4.80 13.19
CA ASP A 11 -5.14 -5.12 12.00
C ASP A 11 -4.83 -6.52 11.46
N GLU A 12 -3.61 -7.03 11.73
CA GLU A 12 -3.15 -8.39 11.45
C GLU A 12 -4.14 -9.49 11.88
N TRP A 13 -4.76 -9.33 13.04
CA TRP A 13 -5.66 -10.35 13.60
C TRP A 13 -6.93 -10.53 12.78
N PHE A 14 -7.47 -9.44 12.23
CA PHE A 14 -8.67 -9.50 11.40
C PHE A 14 -8.38 -10.22 10.08
N PHE A 15 -7.20 -9.96 9.49
CA PHE A 15 -6.76 -10.67 8.29
C PHE A 15 -6.57 -12.17 8.52
N TYR A 16 -5.91 -12.57 9.61
CA TYR A 16 -5.75 -13.99 9.94
C TYR A 16 -7.08 -14.68 10.27
N ALA A 17 -8.00 -13.98 10.91
CA ALA A 17 -9.33 -14.50 11.21
C ALA A 17 -10.27 -14.54 9.98
N GLY A 18 -9.89 -13.90 8.87
CA GLY A 18 -10.77 -13.71 7.72
C GLY A 18 -11.95 -12.78 8.01
N GLU A 19 -11.86 -11.99 9.07
CA GLU A 19 -12.88 -11.05 9.51
C GLU A 19 -12.66 -9.67 8.86
N PRO A 20 -13.73 -8.88 8.64
CA PRO A 20 -13.58 -7.53 8.14
C PRO A 20 -12.85 -6.66 9.17
N VAL A 21 -12.03 -5.72 8.69
CA VAL A 21 -11.42 -4.68 9.52
C VAL A 21 -12.55 -3.86 10.18
N PRO A 22 -12.55 -3.67 11.52
CA PRO A 22 -13.59 -2.94 12.24
C PRO A 22 -13.81 -1.51 11.72
N PRO A 23 -14.99 -0.92 11.96
CA PRO A 23 -15.23 0.49 11.64
C PRO A 23 -14.44 1.41 12.60
N THR A 24 -14.30 2.67 12.21
CA THR A 24 -13.45 3.66 12.92
C THR A 24 -13.85 3.89 14.37
N GLU A 25 -15.14 3.80 14.71
CA GLU A 25 -15.62 3.95 16.08
C GLU A 25 -15.07 2.87 17.02
N TRP A 26 -14.71 1.70 16.49
CA TRP A 26 -14.15 0.61 17.27
C TRP A 26 -12.75 0.93 17.81
N TYR A 27 -11.98 1.76 17.11
CA TYR A 27 -10.60 2.11 17.47
C TYR A 27 -10.48 3.25 18.48
N GLU A 28 -11.59 3.85 18.92
CA GLU A 28 -11.64 4.87 19.99
C GLU A 28 -10.65 6.03 19.80
N GLY A 29 -10.42 6.46 18.56
CA GLY A 29 -9.49 7.55 18.24
C GLY A 29 -8.04 7.11 17.95
N PHE A 30 -7.82 5.82 17.68
CA PHE A 30 -6.54 5.23 17.26
C PHE A 30 -5.37 5.51 18.22
N PRO A 31 -5.49 5.18 19.53
CA PRO A 31 -4.45 5.47 20.52
C PRO A 31 -3.12 4.74 20.26
N GLN A 32 -3.11 3.70 19.42
CA GLN A 32 -1.95 2.86 19.10
C GLN A 32 -1.67 2.80 17.60
N PHE A 33 -2.00 3.87 16.87
CA PHE A 33 -1.84 3.93 15.41
C PHE A 33 -0.39 3.62 14.96
N GLU A 34 0.60 4.13 15.70
CA GLU A 34 2.03 3.93 15.42
C GLU A 34 2.45 2.45 15.53
N ASP A 35 1.70 1.63 16.28
CA ASP A 35 1.93 0.20 16.45
C ASP A 35 1.23 -0.64 15.37
N GLY A 36 0.69 0.00 14.33
CA GLY A 36 -0.01 -0.66 13.21
C GLY A 36 -1.49 -0.93 13.45
N VAL A 37 -2.05 -0.49 14.58
CA VAL A 37 -3.47 -0.68 14.94
C VAL A 37 -4.34 0.34 14.20
N GLY A 38 -5.21 -0.13 13.31
CA GLY A 38 -6.17 0.70 12.57
C GLY A 38 -5.62 1.38 11.32
N THR A 39 -4.40 1.04 10.90
CA THR A 39 -3.78 1.57 9.67
C THR A 39 -4.57 1.24 8.41
N CYS A 40 -5.08 0.00 8.31
CA CYS A 40 -5.92 -0.41 7.19
C CYS A 40 -7.30 0.25 7.23
N ARG A 41 -7.87 0.47 8.42
CA ARG A 41 -9.13 1.21 8.56
C ARG A 41 -8.98 2.67 8.12
N MET A 42 -7.93 3.34 8.57
CA MET A 42 -7.62 4.71 8.17
C MET A 42 -7.47 4.82 6.64
N PHE A 43 -6.71 3.90 6.04
CA PHE A 43 -6.55 3.84 4.58
C PHE A 43 -7.90 3.66 3.86
N LEU A 44 -8.76 2.78 4.36
CA LEU A 44 -10.09 2.53 3.77
C LEU A 44 -11.01 3.75 3.86
N ASP A 45 -11.02 4.47 4.98
CA ASP A 45 -11.78 5.72 5.15
C ASP A 45 -11.29 6.79 4.17
N GLN A 46 -9.98 7.03 4.14
CA GLN A 46 -9.36 7.98 3.24
C GLN A 46 -9.62 7.63 1.77
N ALA A 47 -9.58 6.34 1.42
CA ALA A 47 -9.91 5.90 0.06
C ALA A 47 -11.38 6.17 -0.27
N GLU A 48 -12.31 5.89 0.65
CA GLU A 48 -13.72 6.17 0.44
C GLU A 48 -14.01 7.65 0.20
N GLU A 49 -13.44 8.53 1.02
CA GLU A 49 -13.57 9.98 0.85
C GLU A 49 -12.88 10.46 -0.44
N GLY A 50 -11.66 9.99 -0.69
CA GLY A 50 -10.89 10.33 -1.88
C GLY A 50 -11.61 9.95 -3.16
N PHE A 51 -12.20 8.75 -3.25
CA PHE A 51 -12.97 8.34 -4.42
C PHE A 51 -14.26 9.14 -4.61
N ARG A 52 -14.90 9.63 -3.52
CA ARG A 52 -16.08 10.52 -3.62
C ARG A 52 -15.70 11.90 -4.15
N ALA A 53 -14.51 12.40 -3.80
CA ALA A 53 -13.98 13.68 -4.26
C ALA A 53 -13.29 13.59 -5.63
N LEU A 54 -12.90 12.38 -6.06
CA LEU A 54 -12.19 12.16 -7.31
C LEU A 54 -13.05 12.60 -8.49
N SER A 55 -12.59 13.65 -9.17
CA SER A 55 -13.19 14.08 -10.42
C SER A 55 -12.75 13.11 -11.51
N LEU A 56 -13.70 12.40 -12.13
CA LEU A 56 -13.44 11.42 -13.18
C LEU A 56 -12.62 12.07 -14.31
N GLY A 57 -11.36 11.66 -14.42
CA GLY A 57 -10.49 11.98 -15.54
C GLY A 57 -10.77 11.05 -16.73
N LYS A 58 -10.25 11.40 -17.92
CA LYS A 58 -10.32 10.52 -19.09
C LYS A 58 -9.69 9.14 -18.77
N PRO A 59 -10.12 8.07 -19.44
CA PRO A 59 -9.45 6.77 -19.36
C PRO A 59 -7.95 6.93 -19.55
N SER A 60 -7.16 6.56 -18.55
CA SER A 60 -5.70 6.47 -18.68
C SER A 60 -5.35 5.12 -19.30
N ALA A 61 -4.52 5.11 -20.34
CA ALA A 61 -3.96 3.87 -20.88
C ALA A 61 -2.75 3.37 -20.07
N ALA A 62 -2.52 3.92 -18.87
CA ALA A 62 -1.40 3.52 -18.03
C ALA A 62 -1.67 2.15 -17.40
N GLN A 63 -0.67 1.28 -17.49
CA GLN A 63 -0.54 0.09 -16.65
C GLN A 63 0.15 0.49 -15.35
N LEU A 64 -0.51 0.22 -14.23
CA LEU A 64 -0.05 0.55 -12.88
C LEU A 64 0.08 -0.73 -12.06
N HIS A 65 1.21 -0.90 -11.39
CA HIS A 65 1.42 -1.99 -10.45
C HIS A 65 1.58 -1.43 -9.03
N LEU A 66 0.61 -1.69 -8.16
CA LEU A 66 0.65 -1.27 -6.76
C LEU A 66 1.46 -2.28 -5.95
N VAL A 67 2.64 -1.87 -5.48
CA VAL A 67 3.48 -2.71 -4.62
C VAL A 67 2.89 -2.75 -3.22
N THR A 68 2.79 -3.94 -2.65
CA THR A 68 2.32 -4.14 -1.28
C THR A 68 2.92 -5.39 -0.67
N ALA A 69 2.64 -5.65 0.62
CA ALA A 69 3.05 -6.86 1.32
C ALA A 69 1.87 -7.83 1.52
N PRO A 70 2.11 -9.09 1.92
CA PRO A 70 1.07 -10.10 2.01
C PRO A 70 -0.13 -9.71 2.87
N LEU A 71 0.09 -9.05 4.02
CA LEU A 71 -0.97 -8.71 4.95
C LEU A 71 -1.99 -7.72 4.37
N PRO A 72 -1.60 -6.53 3.89
CA PRO A 72 -2.54 -5.57 3.30
C PRO A 72 -3.05 -5.96 1.90
N SER A 73 -2.56 -7.04 1.30
CA SER A 73 -2.85 -7.43 -0.09
C SER A 73 -4.34 -7.36 -0.45
N LYS A 74 -5.23 -7.91 0.38
CA LYS A 74 -6.69 -7.90 0.12
C LYS A 74 -7.32 -6.52 0.18
N VAL A 75 -6.80 -5.63 1.01
CA VAL A 75 -7.25 -4.22 1.07
C VAL A 75 -6.79 -3.50 -0.19
N ILE A 76 -5.53 -3.69 -0.59
CA ILE A 76 -4.96 -3.04 -1.76
C ILE A 76 -5.56 -3.58 -3.07
N GLU A 77 -5.90 -4.88 -3.16
CA GLU A 77 -6.64 -5.46 -4.29
C GLU A 77 -8.00 -4.78 -4.49
N ARG A 78 -8.75 -4.55 -3.39
CA ARG A 78 -10.02 -3.83 -3.46
C ARG A 78 -9.84 -2.37 -3.87
N PHE A 79 -8.80 -1.71 -3.37
CA PHE A 79 -8.46 -0.35 -3.77
C PHE A 79 -8.09 -0.28 -5.26
N ALA A 80 -7.24 -1.18 -5.76
CA ALA A 80 -6.85 -1.30 -7.16
C ALA A 80 -8.07 -1.48 -8.07
N SER A 81 -8.99 -2.37 -7.71
CA SER A 81 -10.23 -2.59 -8.48
C SER A 81 -11.07 -1.31 -8.59
N ARG A 82 -11.22 -0.55 -7.50
CA ARG A 82 -11.96 0.73 -7.52
C ARG A 82 -11.21 1.80 -8.30
N LEU A 83 -9.88 1.82 -8.21
CA LEU A 83 -9.04 2.74 -8.97
C LEU A 83 -9.16 2.48 -10.47
N ALA A 84 -9.11 1.21 -10.90
CA ALA A 84 -9.31 0.81 -12.28
C ALA A 84 -10.70 1.22 -12.80
N GLU A 85 -11.76 0.98 -12.01
CA GLU A 85 -13.13 1.40 -12.37
C GLU A 85 -13.26 2.92 -12.51
N ALA A 86 -12.68 3.69 -11.58
CA ALA A 86 -12.79 5.14 -11.56
C ALA A 86 -11.94 5.83 -12.64
N THR A 87 -10.83 5.23 -13.05
CA THR A 87 -9.83 5.87 -13.94
C THR A 87 -9.73 5.24 -15.33
N GLY A 88 -10.29 4.03 -15.52
CA GLY A 88 -10.10 3.23 -16.73
C GLY A 88 -8.68 2.70 -16.93
N ALA A 89 -7.78 2.88 -15.96
CA ALA A 89 -6.43 2.33 -16.00
C ALA A 89 -6.42 0.82 -15.78
N ASP A 90 -5.38 0.16 -16.28
CA ASP A 90 -5.07 -1.23 -15.95
C ASP A 90 -4.25 -1.24 -14.65
N VAL A 91 -4.82 -1.76 -13.57
CA VAL A 91 -4.22 -1.69 -12.22
C VAL A 91 -4.09 -3.09 -11.64
N GLU A 92 -2.85 -3.51 -11.42
CA GLU A 92 -2.51 -4.77 -10.80
C GLU A 92 -1.86 -4.57 -9.43
N VAL A 93 -1.93 -5.59 -8.58
CA VAL A 93 -1.28 -5.59 -7.27
C VAL A 93 -0.07 -6.53 -7.32
N LEU A 94 1.10 -6.01 -6.97
CA LEU A 94 2.33 -6.77 -6.86
C LEU A 94 2.66 -6.99 -5.37
N VAL A 95 2.43 -8.20 -4.90
CA VAL A 95 2.70 -8.59 -3.51
C VAL A 95 4.16 -9.03 -3.38
N VAL A 96 4.93 -8.31 -2.58
CA VAL A 96 6.34 -8.59 -2.29
C VAL A 96 6.45 -9.38 -0.99
N PRO A 97 6.83 -10.67 -1.03
CA PRO A 97 7.12 -11.40 0.18
C PRO A 97 8.45 -10.92 0.80
N ASN A 98 8.54 -10.97 2.13
CA ASN A 98 9.75 -10.61 2.84
C ASN A 98 10.66 -11.85 3.03
N ASP A 99 11.74 -11.97 2.26
CA ASP A 99 12.76 -13.00 2.51
C ASP A 99 13.91 -12.47 3.36
N PHE A 100 14.17 -11.16 3.32
CA PHE A 100 15.28 -10.53 4.05
C PHE A 100 15.16 -10.65 5.57
N PHE A 101 14.02 -10.23 6.14
CA PHE A 101 13.68 -10.41 7.56
C PHE A 101 12.92 -11.73 7.83
N GLY A 102 12.47 -12.39 6.77
CA GLY A 102 11.80 -13.69 6.80
C GLY A 102 10.29 -13.60 6.60
N ARG A 103 9.71 -14.69 6.06
CA ARG A 103 8.33 -14.75 5.53
C ARG A 103 7.21 -14.47 6.54
N GLY A 104 7.53 -14.43 7.84
CA GLY A 104 6.59 -14.03 8.89
C GLY A 104 6.35 -12.52 8.93
N ILE A 105 7.25 -11.72 8.35
CA ILE A 105 7.09 -10.28 8.21
C ILE A 105 6.23 -10.01 6.97
N THR A 106 5.02 -9.48 7.20
CA THR A 106 3.99 -9.39 6.15
C THR A 106 3.43 -7.98 5.92
N ILE A 107 4.00 -6.96 6.57
CA ILE A 107 3.58 -5.56 6.46
C ILE A 107 4.37 -4.79 5.38
N ALA A 108 3.72 -3.79 4.76
CA ALA A 108 4.32 -3.01 3.66
C ALA A 108 5.51 -2.14 4.11
N GLY A 109 5.49 -1.65 5.35
CA GLY A 109 6.55 -0.80 5.87
C GLY A 109 7.91 -1.48 6.10
N LEU A 110 7.96 -2.81 5.98
CA LEU A 110 9.18 -3.59 6.13
C LEU A 110 9.62 -4.25 4.83
N ILE A 111 9.03 -3.89 3.69
CA ILE A 111 9.52 -4.32 2.37
C ILE A 111 10.96 -3.85 2.20
N THR A 112 11.83 -4.73 1.70
CA THR A 112 13.23 -4.40 1.41
C THR A 112 13.45 -4.21 -0.08
N GLY A 113 14.52 -3.51 -0.44
CA GLY A 113 14.85 -3.29 -1.84
C GLY A 113 15.27 -4.60 -2.54
N GLU A 114 16.00 -5.49 -1.86
CA GLU A 114 16.37 -6.80 -2.40
C GLU A 114 15.13 -7.66 -2.72
N ASP A 115 14.16 -7.72 -1.80
CA ASP A 115 12.92 -8.48 -2.00
C ASP A 115 12.09 -7.89 -3.15
N LEU A 116 12.04 -6.55 -3.27
CA LEU A 116 11.38 -5.88 -4.37
C LEU A 116 12.07 -6.16 -5.71
N ILE A 117 13.40 -6.05 -5.79
CA ILE A 117 14.17 -6.33 -7.02
C ILE A 117 13.87 -7.75 -7.50
N ARG A 118 13.95 -8.73 -6.60
CA ARG A 118 13.64 -10.14 -6.92
C ARG A 118 12.23 -10.29 -7.48
N SER A 119 11.24 -9.72 -6.78
CA SER A 119 9.83 -9.80 -7.18
C SER A 119 9.60 -9.16 -8.56
N LEU A 120 10.26 -8.04 -8.85
CA LEU A 120 10.15 -7.35 -10.14
C LEU A 120 10.84 -8.12 -11.27
N GLN A 121 11.97 -8.76 -11.01
CA GLN A 121 12.67 -9.59 -12.01
C GLN A 121 11.89 -10.85 -12.37
N GLU A 122 11.15 -11.41 -11.41
CA GLU A 122 10.25 -12.54 -11.61
C GLU A 122 8.97 -12.14 -12.36
N ALA A 123 8.29 -11.08 -11.91
CA ALA A 123 7.02 -10.63 -12.48
C ALA A 123 7.17 -9.92 -13.83
N ARG A 124 8.27 -9.17 -14.03
CA ARG A 124 8.56 -8.34 -15.21
C ARG A 124 7.38 -7.43 -15.61
N PRO A 125 6.89 -6.59 -14.69
CA PRO A 125 5.75 -5.72 -14.97
C PRO A 125 6.06 -4.73 -16.10
N GLU A 126 5.05 -4.45 -16.91
CA GLU A 126 5.06 -3.37 -17.88
C GLU A 126 4.47 -2.09 -17.24
N GLY A 127 4.68 -0.92 -17.85
CA GLY A 127 4.16 0.32 -17.27
C GLY A 127 4.87 0.77 -15.98
N VAL A 128 4.10 1.34 -15.04
CA VAL A 128 4.63 2.04 -13.86
C VAL A 128 4.42 1.21 -12.58
N VAL A 129 5.50 0.97 -11.85
CA VAL A 129 5.48 0.28 -10.55
C VAL A 129 5.44 1.33 -9.44
N LEU A 130 4.38 1.32 -8.62
CA LEU A 130 4.17 2.27 -7.54
C LEU A 130 4.56 1.63 -6.20
N VAL A 131 5.62 2.15 -5.59
CA VAL A 131 6.13 1.73 -4.27
C VAL A 131 5.60 2.69 -3.20
N PRO A 132 4.91 2.20 -2.16
CA PRO A 132 4.41 3.07 -1.11
C PRO A 132 5.56 3.64 -0.28
N ASP A 133 5.50 4.92 0.05
CA ASP A 133 6.51 5.63 0.84
C ASP A 133 6.74 5.03 2.24
N ILE A 134 5.76 4.34 2.81
CA ILE A 134 5.91 3.65 4.10
C ILE A 134 6.96 2.54 4.08
N ALA A 135 7.28 1.98 2.91
CA ALA A 135 8.33 0.98 2.73
C ALA A 135 9.75 1.58 2.77
N LEU A 136 9.84 2.91 2.79
CA LEU A 136 11.10 3.64 2.70
C LEU A 136 11.34 4.39 4.01
N LYS A 137 12.62 4.51 4.35
CA LYS A 137 13.09 5.54 5.26
C LYS A 137 13.01 6.91 4.54
N ASP A 138 13.59 7.92 5.16
CA ASP A 138 13.95 9.17 4.49
C ASP A 138 14.80 8.91 3.23
N GLU A 139 15.10 9.96 2.45
CA GLU A 139 15.96 9.89 1.24
C GLU A 139 15.56 8.83 0.18
N ARG A 140 14.39 8.19 0.31
CA ARG A 140 13.88 7.12 -0.57
C ARG A 140 14.77 5.88 -0.59
N VAL A 141 15.21 5.47 0.60
CA VAL A 141 16.05 4.28 0.83
C VAL A 141 15.26 3.22 1.60
N PHE A 142 15.36 1.96 1.20
CA PHE A 142 14.77 0.82 1.92
C PHE A 142 15.56 0.49 3.19
N LEU A 143 15.04 -0.42 4.03
CA LEU A 143 15.68 -0.79 5.29
C LEU A 143 17.05 -1.47 5.13
N ASP A 144 17.27 -2.12 3.99
CA ASP A 144 18.49 -2.81 3.56
C ASP A 144 19.48 -1.91 2.81
N GLU A 145 19.31 -0.58 2.89
CA GLU A 145 20.18 0.44 2.28
C GLU A 145 20.15 0.47 0.75
N VAL A 146 19.23 -0.28 0.12
CA VAL A 146 18.97 -0.20 -1.32
C VAL A 146 18.16 1.06 -1.62
N THR A 147 18.53 1.80 -2.67
CA THR A 147 17.78 2.99 -3.09
C THR A 147 16.77 2.67 -4.19
N ILE A 148 15.76 3.51 -4.39
CA ILE A 148 14.86 3.42 -5.56
C ILE A 148 15.65 3.49 -6.88
N ALA A 149 16.76 4.22 -6.92
CA ALA A 149 17.63 4.29 -8.11
C ALA A 149 18.32 2.95 -8.39
N ASP A 150 18.73 2.22 -7.34
CA ASP A 150 19.27 0.87 -7.48
C ASP A 150 18.20 -0.08 -8.01
N VAL A 151 16.99 -0.07 -7.44
CA VAL A 151 15.88 -0.92 -7.92
C VAL A 151 15.62 -0.69 -9.42
N ARG A 152 15.52 0.58 -9.85
CA ARG A 152 15.35 0.92 -11.28
C ARG A 152 16.50 0.40 -12.14
N ARG A 153 17.74 0.53 -11.67
CA ARG A 153 18.93 0.07 -12.40
C ARG A 153 18.98 -1.45 -12.54
N GLU A 154 18.69 -2.19 -11.47
CA GLU A 154 18.78 -3.65 -11.44
C GLU A 154 17.61 -4.35 -12.14
N THR A 155 16.44 -3.71 -12.21
CA THR A 155 15.21 -4.30 -12.78
C THR A 155 14.86 -3.75 -14.16
N GLY A 156 15.25 -2.52 -14.47
CA GLY A 156 14.82 -1.80 -15.67
C GLY A 156 13.37 -1.28 -15.61
N CYS A 157 12.64 -1.48 -14.51
CA CYS A 157 11.24 -1.05 -14.36
C CYS A 157 11.13 0.47 -14.08
N ASP A 158 10.04 1.11 -14.53
CA ASP A 158 9.67 2.48 -14.12
C ASP A 158 9.06 2.45 -12.71
N VAL A 159 9.92 2.41 -11.70
CA VAL A 159 9.51 2.43 -10.29
C VAL A 159 9.30 3.87 -9.84
N ARG A 160 8.16 4.21 -9.23
CA ARG A 160 7.90 5.53 -8.63
C ARG A 160 7.41 5.37 -7.20
N VAL A 161 7.79 6.31 -6.34
CA VAL A 161 7.31 6.32 -4.94
C VAL A 161 5.97 7.04 -4.91
N CYS A 162 4.97 6.44 -4.27
CA CYS A 162 3.65 7.02 -4.06
C CYS A 162 3.33 7.17 -2.56
N PRO A 163 2.45 8.12 -2.18
CA PRO A 163 1.99 8.25 -0.81
C PRO A 163 1.23 7.01 -0.32
N SER A 164 1.43 6.62 0.94
CA SER A 164 0.64 5.56 1.58
C SER A 164 -0.73 6.02 2.06
N SER A 165 -0.95 7.34 2.15
CA SER A 165 -2.28 7.90 2.39
C SER A 165 -3.11 7.85 1.12
N ALA A 166 -4.28 7.21 1.18
CA ALA A 166 -5.17 7.09 0.03
C ALA A 166 -5.74 8.45 -0.41
N GLU A 167 -5.96 9.38 0.53
CA GLU A 167 -6.43 10.73 0.24
C GLU A 167 -5.39 11.49 -0.60
N VAL A 168 -4.14 11.56 -0.14
CA VAL A 168 -3.05 12.22 -0.86
C VAL A 168 -2.76 11.52 -2.19
N PHE A 169 -2.82 10.18 -2.21
CA PHE A 169 -2.65 9.40 -3.42
C PHE A 169 -3.68 9.81 -4.49
N LEU A 170 -4.97 9.82 -4.14
CA LEU A 170 -6.05 10.09 -5.09
C LEU A 170 -6.16 11.58 -5.45
N GLY A 171 -5.95 12.48 -4.48
CA GLY A 171 -6.15 13.92 -4.64
C GLY A 171 -4.97 14.65 -5.28
N GLU A 172 -3.74 14.22 -5.01
CA GLU A 172 -2.53 14.95 -5.43
C GLU A 172 -1.62 14.12 -6.33
N PHE A 173 -1.31 12.89 -5.94
CA PHE A 173 -0.33 12.07 -6.65
C PHE A 173 -0.85 11.56 -7.99
N LEU A 174 -2.04 10.95 -8.00
CA LEU A 174 -2.64 10.36 -9.19
C LEU A 174 -2.87 11.38 -10.31
N PRO A 175 -3.39 12.60 -10.05
CA PRO A 175 -3.50 13.63 -11.08
C PRO A 175 -2.15 14.09 -11.65
N ALA A 176 -1.08 14.06 -10.85
CA ALA A 176 0.27 14.41 -11.30
C ALA A 176 0.99 13.28 -12.04
N LEU A 177 0.44 12.06 -12.00
CA LEU A 177 0.99 10.88 -12.68
C LEU A 177 0.63 10.83 -14.17
N ALA A 178 -0.52 11.41 -14.54
CA ALA A 178 -1.09 11.46 -15.89
C ALA A 178 -0.45 12.55 -16.77
#